data_AF-A0A8J5M2V4-F1
#
_entry.id   AF-A0A8J5M2V4-F1
#
_cell.length_a   1.000
_cell.length_b   1.000
_cell.length_c   1.000
_cell.angle_alpha   90.00
_cell.angle_beta   90.00
_cell.angle_gamma   90.00
#
_symmetry.space_group_name_H-M   'P 1'
#
loop_
_entity.id
_entity.type
_entity.pdbx_description
1 polymer ?
#
loop_
_entity_poly.entity_id
_entity_poly.type
_entity_poly.pdbx_seq_one_letter_code
_entity_poly.pdbx_strand_id
1 'polypeptide(L)'
;MCRMVRKFPKALCIDVTRDTNINRYRLFSFMVAEKIGSGAFVQYALLDGETKTNMMSAFSAYKKINVSRIIIKVVIISPNLGFSMKSCRTPP
;
A
#
# COMPACT_ATOMS: atom_id res chain seq x y z
N MET A 1 25.22 3.70 -15.58
CA MET A 1 23.94 3.86 -14.84
C MET A 1 22.82 3.27 -15.69
N CYS A 2 22.26 2.12 -15.31
CA CYS A 2 21.41 1.30 -16.19
C CYS A 2 20.10 2.00 -16.57
N ARG A 3 19.79 2.04 -17.88
CA ARG A 3 18.61 2.68 -18.49
C ARG A 3 17.26 2.18 -17.94
N MET A 4 17.26 1.01 -17.30
CA MET A 4 16.08 0.38 -16.71
C MET A 4 15.53 1.09 -15.46
N VAL A 5 16.38 1.71 -14.64
CA VAL A 5 15.95 2.26 -13.33
C VAL A 5 15.06 3.50 -13.48
N ARG A 6 15.24 4.26 -14.57
CA ARG A 6 14.40 5.43 -14.90
C ARG A 6 12.98 5.09 -15.36
N LYS A 7 12.71 3.83 -15.74
CA LYS A 7 11.39 3.38 -16.20
C LYS A 7 10.60 2.64 -15.12
N PHE A 8 11.12 2.55 -13.89
CA PHE A 8 10.43 1.82 -12.84
C PHE A 8 9.07 2.49 -12.56
N PRO A 9 7.95 1.76 -12.70
CA PRO A 9 6.65 2.32 -12.36
C PRO A 9 6.62 2.65 -10.88
N LYS A 10 6.09 3.83 -10.49
CA LYS A 10 5.82 4.10 -9.07
C LYS A 10 4.91 3.00 -8.54
N ALA A 11 5.43 2.25 -7.57
CA ALA A 11 4.76 1.12 -6.96
C ALA A 11 4.29 1.50 -5.56
N LEU A 12 3.04 1.15 -5.24
CA LEU A 12 2.53 1.21 -3.88
C LEU A 12 2.72 -0.16 -3.25
N CYS A 13 3.61 -0.25 -2.28
CA CYS A 13 3.81 -1.42 -1.44
C CYS A 13 2.91 -1.31 -0.21
N ILE A 14 2.15 -2.36 0.05
CA ILE A 14 1.25 -2.47 1.18
C ILE A 14 1.67 -3.66 2.01
N ASP A 15 1.97 -3.42 3.28
CA ASP A 15 2.33 -4.47 4.23
C ASP A 15 1.56 -4.34 5.54
N VAL A 16 1.37 -5.49 6.20
CA VAL A 16 0.64 -5.62 7.45
C VAL A 16 1.49 -6.39 8.45
N THR A 17 1.60 -5.84 9.65
CA THR A 17 2.23 -6.54 10.76
C THR A 17 1.38 -7.73 11.22
N ARG A 18 2.05 -8.86 11.50
CA ARG A 18 1.41 -10.02 12.14
C ARG A 18 1.56 -9.91 13.65
N ASP A 19 0.48 -10.27 14.36
CA ASP A 19 0.47 -10.58 15.81
C ASP A 19 1.16 -9.55 16.71
N THR A 20 0.98 -8.27 16.41
CA THR A 20 1.68 -7.18 17.12
C THR A 20 1.12 -6.83 18.49
N ASN A 21 -0.10 -7.25 18.84
CA ASN A 21 -0.73 -6.85 20.11
C ASN A 21 -1.81 -7.85 20.56
N ILE A 22 -1.91 -8.02 21.88
CA ILE A 22 -2.97 -8.73 22.63
C ILE A 22 -4.37 -8.29 22.19
N ASN A 23 -4.51 -7.02 21.82
CA ASN A 23 -5.75 -6.39 21.33
C ASN A 23 -6.02 -6.63 19.83
N ARG A 24 -5.25 -7.51 19.16
CA ARG A 24 -5.40 -7.89 17.74
C ARG A 24 -5.34 -6.75 16.72
N TYR A 25 -4.92 -5.56 17.14
CA TYR A 25 -4.61 -4.48 16.21
C TYR A 25 -3.42 -4.84 15.32
N ARG A 26 -3.55 -4.45 14.05
CA ARG A 26 -2.50 -4.61 13.05
C ARG A 26 -2.14 -3.27 12.45
N LEU A 27 -0.85 -3.06 12.23
CA LEU A 27 -0.35 -1.88 11.59
C LEU A 27 -0.30 -2.12 10.08
N PHE A 28 -1.10 -1.36 9.36
CA PHE A 28 -1.17 -1.32 7.90
C PHE A 28 -0.26 -0.21 7.40
N SER A 29 0.71 -0.53 6.54
CA SER A 29 1.70 0.41 6.04
C SER A 29 1.56 0.61 4.54
N PHE A 30 1.62 1.87 4.10
CA PHE A 30 1.61 2.27 2.71
C PHE A 30 2.96 2.92 2.38
N MET A 31 3.75 2.24 1.56
CA MET A 31 5.04 2.73 1.09
C MET A 31 4.98 2.94 -0.42
N VAL A 32 5.45 4.09 -0.89
CA VAL A 32 5.61 4.33 -2.33
C VAL A 32 7.06 4.18 -2.71
N ALA A 33 7.33 3.28 -3.65
CA ALA A 33 8.65 3.01 -4.20
C ALA A 33 8.75 3.52 -5.64
N GLU A 34 9.75 4.36 -5.92
CA GLU A 34 9.95 4.98 -7.25
C GLU A 34 11.11 4.33 -8.02
N LYS A 35 12.06 3.71 -7.32
CA LYS A 35 13.15 2.91 -7.88
C LYS A 35 13.53 1.83 -6.87
N ILE A 36 14.18 0.77 -7.37
CA ILE A 36 14.71 -0.29 -6.53
C ILE A 36 15.64 0.32 -5.47
N GLY A 37 15.43 -0.05 -4.20
CA GLY A 37 16.20 0.48 -3.08
C GLY A 37 15.81 1.88 -2.61
N SER A 38 14.76 2.50 -3.17
CA SER A 38 14.18 3.72 -2.60
C SER A 38 12.67 3.63 -2.47
N GLY A 39 12.18 3.81 -1.24
CA GLY A 39 10.78 4.03 -0.96
C GLY A 39 10.65 4.94 0.24
N ALA A 40 9.53 5.66 0.30
CA ALA A 40 9.15 6.44 1.47
C ALA A 40 7.80 5.93 1.99
N PHE A 41 7.68 5.81 3.31
CA PHE A 41 6.40 5.56 3.95
C PHE A 41 5.53 6.81 3.79
N VAL A 42 4.37 6.63 3.18
CA VAL A 42 3.43 7.71 2.92
C VAL A 42 2.36 7.76 3.99
N GLN A 43 1.94 6.60 4.49
CA GLN A 43 0.90 6.52 5.51
C GLN A 43 0.96 5.22 6.30
N TYR A 44 0.50 5.29 7.54
CA TYR A 44 0.17 4.15 8.37
C TYR A 44 -1.29 4.20 8.78
N ALA A 45 -1.92 3.05 8.95
CA ALA A 45 -3.25 2.91 9.51
C ALA A 45 -3.27 1.76 10.52
N LEU A 46 -3.75 2.01 11.73
CA LEU A 46 -3.95 0.97 12.73
C LEU A 46 -5.35 0.40 12.55
N LEU A 47 -5.45 -0.91 12.27
CA LEU A 47 -6.71 -1.59 11.98
C LEU A 47 -7.02 -2.61 13.06
N ASP A 48 -8.28 -2.63 13.48
CA ASP A 48 -8.81 -3.68 14.35
C ASP A 48 -9.10 -4.93 13.50
N GLY A 49 -8.21 -5.92 13.56
CA GLY A 49 -8.32 -7.16 12.79
C GLY A 49 -8.15 -7.03 11.28
N GLU A 50 -7.94 -8.17 10.63
CA GLU A 50 -7.73 -8.28 9.18
C GLU A 50 -9.06 -8.50 8.44
N THR A 51 -10.03 -7.60 8.63
CA THR A 51 -11.27 -7.65 7.86
C THR A 51 -11.08 -6.93 6.53
N LYS A 52 -11.69 -7.47 5.47
CA LYS A 52 -11.70 -6.83 4.14
C LYS A 52 -12.24 -5.39 4.23
N THR A 53 -13.26 -5.16 5.04
CA THR A 53 -13.87 -3.84 5.22
C THR A 53 -12.89 -2.83 5.82
N ASN A 54 -12.16 -3.20 6.88
CA ASN A 54 -11.21 -2.29 7.53
C ASN A 54 -10.05 -1.92 6.61
N MET A 55 -9.53 -2.89 5.85
CA MET A 55 -8.49 -2.65 4.85
C MET A 55 -8.98 -1.78 3.69
N MET A 56 -10.20 -2.00 3.19
CA MET A 56 -10.79 -1.16 2.15
C MET A 56 -11.01 0.28 2.64
N SER A 57 -11.40 0.47 3.90
CA SER A 57 -11.51 1.79 4.52
C SER A 57 -10.15 2.48 4.60
N ALA A 58 -9.10 1.78 5.03
CA ALA A 58 -7.72 2.31 5.06
C ALA A 58 -7.24 2.73 3.67
N PHE A 59 -7.44 1.87 2.66
CA PHE A 59 -7.07 2.16 1.28
C PHE A 59 -7.87 3.33 0.70
N SER A 60 -9.16 3.43 1.02
CA SER A 60 -10.01 4.55 0.60
C SER A 60 -9.56 5.86 1.23
N ALA A 61 -9.16 5.85 2.50
CA ALA A 61 -8.58 7.02 3.18
C ALA A 61 -7.24 7.42 2.53
N TYR A 62 -6.35 6.45 2.27
CA TYR A 62 -5.11 6.68 1.54
C TYR A 62 -5.35 7.34 0.19
N LYS A 63 -6.30 6.80 -0.58
CA LYS A 63 -6.68 7.35 -1.89
C LYS A 63 -7.15 8.78 -1.74
N LYS A 64 -8.12 9.07 -0.85
CA LYS A 64 -8.63 10.43 -0.64
C LYS A 64 -7.54 11.45 -0.30
N ILE A 65 -6.57 11.08 0.53
CA ILE A 65 -5.49 11.97 0.97
C ILE A 65 -4.46 12.19 -0.16
N ASN A 66 -4.19 11.16 -0.97
CA ASN A 66 -3.07 11.16 -1.92
C ASN A 66 -3.50 11.23 -3.41
N VAL A 67 -4.81 11.34 -3.70
CA VAL A 67 -5.43 11.25 -5.05
C VAL A 67 -4.82 12.19 -6.08
N SER A 68 -4.34 13.36 -5.69
CA SER A 68 -3.77 14.36 -6.61
C SER A 68 -2.24 14.33 -6.72
N ARG A 69 -1.54 13.57 -5.86
CA ARG A 69 -0.09 13.69 -5.70
C ARG A 69 0.70 12.53 -6.31
N ILE A 70 0.10 11.35 -6.44
CA ILE A 70 0.85 10.13 -6.77
C ILE A 70 0.08 9.25 -7.76
N ILE A 71 0.60 9.14 -8.99
CA ILE A 71 0.13 8.16 -9.98
C ILE A 71 0.81 6.82 -9.69
N ILE A 72 0.06 5.89 -9.09
CA ILE A 72 0.51 4.52 -8.82
C ILE A 72 0.22 3.64 -10.03
N LYS A 73 1.25 2.96 -10.54
CA LYS A 73 1.12 2.04 -11.68
C LYS A 73 1.09 0.57 -11.27
N VAL A 74 1.67 0.23 -10.12
CA VAL A 74 1.75 -1.13 -9.60
C VAL A 74 1.39 -1.11 -8.13
N VAL A 75 0.60 -2.09 -7.67
CA VAL A 75 0.34 -2.31 -6.26
C VAL A 75 0.92 -3.66 -5.87
N ILE A 76 1.81 -3.65 -4.88
CA ILE A 76 2.45 -4.84 -4.32
C ILE A 76 1.87 -5.04 -2.93
N ILE A 77 1.41 -6.25 -2.67
CA ILE A 77 0.74 -6.59 -1.42
C ILE A 77 1.49 -7.73 -0.78
N SER A 78 1.80 -7.56 0.49
CA SER A 78 2.40 -8.59 1.31
C SER A 78 1.55 -9.87 1.27
N PRO A 79 2.14 -11.06 1.14
CA PRO A 79 1.41 -12.33 1.20
C PRO A 79 0.71 -12.53 2.56
N ASN A 80 1.06 -11.71 3.55
CA ASN A 80 0.44 -11.68 4.85
C ASN A 80 -0.92 -10.98 4.86
N LEU A 81 -1.30 -10.28 3.78
CA LEU A 81 -2.69 -9.91 3.51
C LEU A 81 -3.41 -11.13 2.92
N GLY A 82 -4.34 -11.71 3.67
CA GLY A 82 -5.28 -12.75 3.27
C GLY A 82 -6.31 -12.31 2.22
N PHE A 83 -6.05 -11.25 1.44
CA PHE A 83 -6.92 -10.81 0.35
C PHE A 83 -6.13 -10.24 -0.84
N SER A 84 -6.57 -10.58 -2.06
CA SER A 84 -6.03 -10.01 -3.29
C SER A 84 -6.78 -8.71 -3.64
N MET A 85 -6.09 -7.57 -3.60
CA MET A 85 -6.67 -6.30 -4.03
C MET A 85 -6.63 -6.25 -5.56
N LYS A 86 -7.79 -6.39 -6.20
CA LYS A 86 -7.89 -6.26 -7.66
C LYS A 86 -7.64 -4.80 -8.04
N SER A 87 -6.71 -4.60 -8.98
CA SER A 87 -6.31 -3.31 -9.55
C SER A 87 -7.51 -2.39 -9.76
N CYS A 88 -7.54 -1.27 -9.02
CA CYS A 88 -8.44 -0.17 -9.30
C CYS A 88 -7.85 0.60 -10.49
N ARG A 89 -8.34 0.34 -11.71
CA ARG A 89 -8.07 1.23 -12.84
C ARG A 89 -8.64 2.61 -12.47
N THR A 90 -7.81 3.64 -12.49
CA THR A 90 -8.32 5.00 -12.57
C THR A 90 -9.01 5.15 -13.93
N PRO A 91 -10.27 5.62 -13.98
CA PRO A 91 -10.90 5.98 -15.25
C PRO A 91 -10.08 7.10 -15.93
N PRO A 92 -10.14 7.19 -17.27
CA PRO A 92 -9.35 8.12 -18.07
C PRO A 92 -9.58 9.59 -17.69
#